data_AF-A0A7L4QKK2-F1
#
_entry.id   AF-A0A7L4QKK2-F1
#
_cell.length_a   1.000
_cell.length_b   1.000
_cell.length_c   1.000
_cell.angle_alpha   90.00
_cell.angle_beta   90.00
_cell.angle_gamma   90.00
#
_symmetry.space_group_name_H-M   'P 1'
#
loop_
_entity.id
_entity.type
_entity.pdbx_description
1 polymer ?
#
loop_
_entity_poly.entity_id
_entity_poly.type
_entity_poly.pdbx_seq_one_letter_code
_entity_poly.pdbx_strand_id
1 'polypeptide(L)'
;MQALIDRLEAFRENSMIYGSAISDMIGTRRVPNDPRYGCFFLIHNKATVTTEVLDYFLKVWKNYEPVREDLLAQLMMEENTERCVEITRSLFVGCMSVVEHCAKRSLSIYPDSRLSRRLDELRSRNRYIFLKGIIQESGSLELIPKEQETEWMNIMLLRNLAVHNNSISDTNTDIEVGGRSFNLRIGEMMRGDLDTYVLLSERSMELYHRWICKLDYDALSNTIE
;
A
#
# COMPACT_ATOMS: atom_id res chain seq x y z
N MET A 1 15.92 -14.23 2.80
CA MET A 1 16.19 -12.80 3.08
C MET A 1 16.73 -12.06 1.86
N GLN A 2 17.78 -12.52 1.17
CA GLN A 2 18.27 -11.84 -0.04
C GLN A 2 17.16 -11.61 -1.07
N ALA A 3 16.39 -12.65 -1.42
CA ALA A 3 15.25 -12.51 -2.33
C ALA A 3 14.19 -11.48 -1.87
N LEU A 4 14.01 -11.27 -0.55
CA LEU A 4 13.12 -10.25 -0.01
C LEU A 4 13.68 -8.84 -0.25
N ILE A 5 15.00 -8.68 -0.05
CA ILE A 5 15.71 -7.43 -0.33
C ILE A 5 15.65 -7.11 -1.82
N ASP A 6 15.93 -8.09 -2.69
CA ASP A 6 15.87 -7.91 -4.15
C ASP A 6 14.46 -7.47 -4.59
N ARG A 7 13.41 -8.07 -4.01
CA ARG A 7 12.02 -7.66 -4.26
C ARG A 7 11.74 -6.22 -3.79
N LEU A 8 12.25 -5.84 -2.62
CA LEU A 8 12.12 -4.47 -2.10
C LEU A 8 12.86 -3.45 -2.96
N GLU A 9 14.01 -3.81 -3.53
CA GLU A 9 14.72 -2.96 -4.49
C GLU A 9 13.89 -2.74 -5.76
N ALA A 10 13.31 -3.80 -6.32
CA ALA A 10 12.39 -3.67 -7.45
C ALA A 10 11.15 -2.82 -7.10
N PHE A 11 10.55 -3.01 -5.92
CA PHE A 11 9.45 -2.18 -5.43
C PHE A 11 9.86 -0.69 -5.33
N ARG A 12 11.05 -0.42 -4.77
CA ARG A 12 11.63 0.92 -4.66
C ARG A 12 11.84 1.57 -6.03
N GLU A 13 12.34 0.83 -7.01
CA GLU A 13 12.52 1.31 -8.38
C GLU A 13 11.18 1.61 -9.06
N ASN A 14 10.21 0.70 -8.94
CA ASN A 14 8.86 0.87 -9.50
C ASN A 14 8.17 2.12 -8.95
N SER A 15 8.39 2.47 -7.69
CA SER A 15 7.87 3.72 -7.13
C SER A 15 8.40 4.96 -7.88
N MET A 16 9.68 4.99 -8.25
CA MET A 16 10.24 6.10 -9.04
C MET A 16 9.69 6.13 -10.46
N ILE A 17 9.47 4.96 -11.07
CA ILE A 17 8.89 4.84 -12.41
C ILE A 17 7.47 5.42 -12.41
N TYR A 18 6.61 4.99 -11.47
CA TYR A 18 5.25 5.53 -11.37
C TYR A 18 5.22 7.01 -11.00
N GLY A 19 6.09 7.46 -10.09
CA GLY A 19 6.22 8.87 -9.76
C GLY A 19 6.53 9.72 -11.00
N SER A 20 7.50 9.28 -11.80
CA SER A 20 7.90 9.96 -13.04
C SER A 20 6.77 9.95 -14.07
N ALA A 21 6.11 8.80 -14.28
CA ALA A 21 4.99 8.68 -15.22
C ALA A 21 3.84 9.64 -14.88
N ILE A 22 3.44 9.74 -13.60
CA ILE A 22 2.41 10.71 -13.18
C ILE A 22 2.90 12.14 -13.36
N SER A 23 4.15 12.42 -13.02
CA SER A 23 4.78 13.73 -13.21
C SER A 23 4.67 14.18 -14.66
N ASP A 24 4.99 13.31 -15.60
CA ASP A 24 4.95 13.58 -17.04
C ASP A 24 3.51 13.74 -17.54
N MET A 25 2.60 12.88 -17.10
CA MET A 25 1.17 12.94 -17.43
C MET A 25 0.53 14.28 -17.04
N ILE A 26 0.87 14.83 -15.87
CA ILE A 26 0.29 16.11 -15.41
C ILE A 26 0.99 17.32 -16.02
N GLY A 27 2.25 17.18 -16.46
CA GLY A 27 2.99 18.21 -17.19
C GLY A 27 3.02 19.57 -16.49
N THR A 28 2.51 20.61 -17.16
CA THR A 28 2.47 21.98 -16.63
C THR A 28 1.40 22.20 -15.55
N ARG A 29 0.50 21.23 -15.33
CA ARG A 29 -0.57 21.28 -14.29
C ARG A 29 -0.06 20.91 -12.90
N ARG A 30 1.26 20.79 -12.72
CA ARG A 30 1.90 20.50 -11.43
C ARG A 30 1.64 21.65 -10.45
N VAL A 31 1.28 21.29 -9.22
CA VAL A 31 1.25 22.24 -8.10
C VAL A 31 2.46 22.02 -7.19
N PRO A 32 2.88 23.04 -6.41
CA PRO A 32 3.92 22.83 -5.40
C PRO A 32 3.54 21.69 -4.44
N ASN A 33 4.48 20.75 -4.21
CA ASN A 33 4.25 19.56 -3.39
C ASN A 33 3.06 18.71 -3.85
N ASP A 34 2.99 18.45 -5.15
CA ASP A 34 1.88 17.73 -5.76
C ASP A 34 1.71 16.31 -5.16
N PRO A 35 0.57 16.02 -4.51
CA PRO A 35 0.32 14.73 -3.89
C PRO A 35 0.19 13.59 -4.91
N ARG A 36 -0.11 13.90 -6.17
CA ARG A 36 -0.37 12.89 -7.22
C ARG A 36 0.87 12.07 -7.50
N TYR A 37 1.99 12.73 -7.81
CA TYR A 37 3.28 12.06 -7.96
C TYR A 37 4.05 11.97 -6.63
N GLY A 38 3.85 12.92 -5.71
CA GLY A 38 4.54 12.96 -4.41
C GLY A 38 4.29 11.73 -3.54
N CYS A 39 3.13 11.08 -3.71
CA CYS A 39 2.82 9.78 -3.10
C CYS A 39 3.95 8.75 -3.33
N PHE A 40 4.43 8.65 -4.57
CA PHE A 40 5.42 7.65 -4.94
C PHE A 40 6.80 7.96 -4.39
N PHE A 41 7.19 9.23 -4.29
CA PHE A 41 8.43 9.62 -3.62
C PHE A 41 8.40 9.34 -2.12
N LEU A 42 7.25 9.52 -1.48
CA LEU A 42 7.08 9.14 -0.07
C LEU A 42 7.13 7.62 0.13
N ILE A 43 6.55 6.84 -0.78
CA ILE A 43 6.66 5.37 -0.80
C ILE A 43 8.12 4.95 -1.04
N HIS A 44 8.82 5.57 -1.99
CA HIS A 44 10.23 5.33 -2.27
C HIS A 44 11.07 5.45 -1.00
N ASN A 45 10.92 6.56 -0.26
CA ASN A 45 11.67 6.78 0.98
C ASN A 45 11.38 5.71 2.04
N LYS A 46 10.13 5.24 2.15
CA LYS A 46 9.79 4.14 3.06
C LYS A 46 10.42 2.82 2.63
N ALA A 47 10.40 2.52 1.33
CA ALA A 47 11.04 1.34 0.78
C ALA A 47 12.56 1.38 1.01
N THR A 48 13.21 2.52 0.78
CA THR A 48 14.65 2.73 1.03
C THR A 48 15.01 2.42 2.48
N VAL A 49 14.34 3.02 3.45
CA VAL A 49 14.61 2.75 4.88
C VAL A 49 14.38 1.27 5.22
N THR A 50 13.33 0.67 4.66
CA THR A 50 13.03 -0.76 4.89
C THR A 50 14.15 -1.66 4.35
N THR A 51 14.63 -1.38 3.13
CA THR A 51 15.76 -2.09 2.50
C THR A 51 17.04 -1.92 3.32
N GLU A 52 17.36 -0.71 3.75
CA GLU A 52 18.56 -0.43 4.57
C GLU A 52 18.55 -1.19 5.89
N VAL A 53 17.39 -1.24 6.56
CA VAL A 53 17.23 -1.98 7.82
C VAL A 53 17.40 -3.49 7.60
N LEU A 54 16.79 -4.05 6.56
CA LEU A 54 16.93 -5.48 6.27
C LEU A 54 18.34 -5.85 5.82
N ASP A 55 19.00 -5.02 5.02
CA ASP A 55 20.39 -5.21 4.62
C ASP A 55 21.34 -5.17 5.83
N TYR A 56 21.10 -4.23 6.77
CA TYR A 56 21.82 -4.20 8.04
C TYR A 56 21.65 -5.52 8.82
N PHE A 57 20.43 -5.99 9.01
CA PHE A 57 20.18 -7.26 9.72
C PHE A 57 20.81 -8.45 8.99
N LEU A 58 20.74 -8.50 7.66
CA LEU A 58 21.37 -9.55 6.87
C LEU A 58 22.90 -9.60 7.12
N LYS A 59 23.55 -8.43 7.16
CA LYS A 59 24.99 -8.33 7.45
C LYS A 59 25.31 -8.77 8.87
N VAL A 60 24.52 -8.37 9.86
CA VAL A 60 24.70 -8.77 11.27
C VAL A 60 24.55 -10.28 11.43
N TRP A 61 23.50 -10.88 10.85
CA TRP A 61 23.21 -12.31 10.99
C TRP A 61 24.20 -13.20 10.23
N LYS A 62 24.72 -12.75 9.07
CA LYS A 62 25.77 -13.48 8.33
C LYS A 62 27.07 -13.64 9.13
N ASN A 63 27.37 -12.70 10.02
CA ASN A 63 28.59 -12.71 10.84
C ASN A 63 28.44 -13.52 12.13
N TYR A 64 27.28 -14.14 12.36
CA TYR A 64 27.01 -14.94 13.54
C TYR A 64 27.12 -16.44 13.18
N GLU A 65 28.23 -17.08 13.54
CA GLU A 65 28.34 -18.54 13.47
C GLU A 65 27.70 -19.16 14.73
N PRO A 66 26.62 -19.95 14.61
CA PRO A 66 26.05 -20.62 15.77
C PRO A 66 27.05 -21.66 16.31
N VAL A 67 27.54 -21.41 17.53
CA VAL A 67 28.42 -22.31 18.27
C VAL A 67 27.57 -23.47 18.81
N ARG A 68 27.17 -24.41 17.93
CA ARG A 68 26.45 -25.67 18.24
C ARG A 68 25.25 -25.60 19.21
N GLU A 69 24.04 -25.66 18.64
CA GLU A 69 22.88 -26.43 19.14
C GLU A 69 21.71 -26.21 18.17
N ASP A 70 21.12 -27.30 17.64
CA ASP A 70 20.07 -27.22 16.61
C ASP A 70 18.84 -26.41 17.07
N LEU A 71 18.52 -26.47 18.37
CA LEU A 71 17.39 -25.74 18.96
C LEU A 71 17.65 -24.23 19.00
N LEU A 72 18.85 -23.80 19.39
CA LEU A 72 19.19 -22.38 19.44
C LEU A 72 19.20 -21.78 18.02
N ALA A 73 19.71 -22.52 17.04
CA ALA A 73 19.69 -22.09 15.64
C ALA A 73 18.25 -21.94 15.10
N GLN A 74 17.34 -22.86 15.47
CA GLN A 74 15.92 -22.78 15.11
C GLN A 74 15.25 -21.55 15.73
N LEU A 75 15.40 -21.35 17.04
CA LEU A 75 14.84 -20.18 17.74
C LEU A 75 15.33 -18.86 17.13
N MET A 76 16.63 -18.77 16.82
CA MET A 76 17.19 -17.59 16.16
C MET A 76 16.59 -17.35 14.77
N MET A 77 16.33 -18.42 14.00
CA MET A 77 15.71 -18.31 12.69
C MET A 77 14.25 -17.85 12.77
N GLU A 78 13.50 -18.34 13.76
CA GLU A 78 12.13 -17.90 14.03
C GLU A 78 12.10 -16.42 14.41
N GLU A 79 12.90 -15.99 15.37
CA GLU A 79 12.98 -14.57 15.75
C GLU A 79 13.41 -13.67 14.58
N ASN A 80 14.37 -14.11 13.76
CA ASN A 80 14.81 -13.35 12.58
C ASN A 80 13.70 -13.24 11.54
N THR A 81 12.89 -14.30 11.39
CA THR A 81 11.71 -14.30 10.52
C THR A 81 10.68 -13.29 11.03
N GLU A 82 10.36 -13.31 12.32
CA GLU A 82 9.44 -12.35 12.94
C GLU A 82 9.92 -10.90 12.78
N ARG A 83 11.22 -10.64 12.97
CA ARG A 83 11.80 -9.31 12.72
C ARG A 83 11.60 -8.86 11.27
N CYS A 84 11.81 -9.73 10.30
CA CYS A 84 11.57 -9.42 8.88
C CYS A 84 10.08 -9.13 8.60
N VAL A 85 9.19 -9.93 9.19
CA VAL A 85 7.74 -9.73 9.10
C VAL A 85 7.36 -8.38 9.70
N GLU A 86 7.92 -8.00 10.84
CA GLU A 86 7.62 -6.73 11.50
C GLU A 86 8.08 -5.50 10.70
N ILE A 87 9.30 -5.58 10.16
CA ILE A 87 9.88 -4.53 9.32
C ILE A 87 9.03 -4.32 8.06
N THR A 88 8.65 -5.40 7.38
CA THR A 88 7.83 -5.32 6.17
C THR A 88 6.36 -4.96 6.47
N ARG A 89 5.81 -5.38 7.62
CA ARG A 89 4.51 -4.93 8.12
C ARG A 89 4.48 -3.41 8.30
N SER A 90 5.54 -2.85 8.90
CA SER A 90 5.69 -1.41 9.09
C SER A 90 5.75 -0.65 7.76
N LEU A 91 6.44 -1.21 6.75
CA LEU A 91 6.42 -0.68 5.38
C LEU A 91 4.98 -0.60 4.84
N PHE A 92 4.24 -1.71 4.88
CA PHE A 92 2.87 -1.79 4.35
C PHE A 92 1.93 -0.77 4.99
N VAL A 93 1.92 -0.71 6.32
CA VAL A 93 1.10 0.28 7.05
C VAL A 93 1.51 1.71 6.69
N GLY A 94 2.81 1.94 6.53
CA GLY A 94 3.36 3.21 6.07
C GLY A 94 2.90 3.60 4.67
N CYS A 95 2.96 2.68 3.70
CA CYS A 95 2.51 2.88 2.33
C CYS A 95 1.01 3.21 2.27
N MET A 96 0.17 2.44 2.98
CA MET A 96 -1.27 2.70 3.05
C MET A 96 -1.59 4.08 3.63
N SER A 97 -0.83 4.52 4.65
CA SER A 97 -1.01 5.84 5.25
C SER A 97 -0.62 6.97 4.27
N VAL A 98 0.44 6.77 3.48
CA VAL A 98 0.86 7.71 2.43
C VAL A 98 -0.21 7.79 1.33
N VAL A 99 -0.68 6.63 0.84
CA VAL A 99 -1.75 6.54 -0.17
C VAL A 99 -3.00 7.28 0.30
N GLU A 100 -3.45 7.03 1.53
CA GLU A 100 -4.64 7.71 2.07
C GLU A 100 -4.46 9.22 2.13
N HIS A 101 -3.31 9.70 2.63
CA HIS A 101 -3.00 11.12 2.71
C HIS A 101 -3.00 11.77 1.32
N CYS A 102 -2.28 11.17 0.37
CA CYS A 102 -2.13 11.69 -0.98
C CYS A 102 -3.43 11.60 -1.79
N ALA A 103 -4.24 10.57 -1.63
CA ALA A 103 -5.56 10.47 -2.26
C ALA A 103 -6.47 11.63 -1.82
N LYS A 104 -6.54 11.93 -0.51
CA LYS A 104 -7.32 13.05 0.02
C LYS A 104 -6.87 14.40 -0.54
N ARG A 105 -5.55 14.62 -0.61
CA ARG A 105 -5.00 15.87 -1.15
C ARG A 105 -5.14 15.98 -2.67
N SER A 106 -5.08 14.87 -3.40
CA SER A 106 -5.26 14.87 -4.86
C SER A 106 -6.67 15.31 -5.25
N LEU A 107 -7.69 14.95 -4.46
CA LEU A 107 -9.06 15.42 -4.69
C LEU A 107 -9.19 16.96 -4.63
N SER A 108 -8.40 17.63 -3.78
CA SER A 108 -8.41 19.09 -3.68
C SER A 108 -7.86 19.81 -4.93
N ILE A 109 -7.16 19.07 -5.81
CA ILE A 109 -6.69 19.60 -7.10
C ILE A 109 -7.81 19.58 -8.14
N TYR A 110 -8.82 18.73 -7.96
CA TYR A 110 -9.95 18.58 -8.88
C TYR A 110 -11.28 18.89 -8.17
N PRO A 111 -11.50 20.13 -7.70
CA PRO A 111 -12.71 20.47 -6.94
C PRO A 111 -14.01 20.19 -7.71
N ASP A 112 -13.99 20.36 -9.03
CA ASP A 112 -15.18 20.20 -9.88
C ASP A 112 -15.39 18.77 -10.41
N SER A 113 -14.45 17.86 -10.14
CA SER A 113 -14.58 16.46 -10.55
C SER A 113 -15.85 15.83 -9.96
N ARG A 114 -16.42 14.86 -10.68
CA ARG A 114 -17.63 14.13 -10.23
C ARG A 114 -17.41 13.52 -8.84
N LEU A 115 -16.22 12.96 -8.61
CA LEU A 115 -15.83 12.38 -7.34
C LEU A 115 -15.72 13.42 -6.22
N SER A 116 -15.06 14.56 -6.44
CA SER A 116 -14.94 15.60 -5.43
C SER A 116 -16.31 16.16 -5.03
N ARG A 117 -17.18 16.45 -6.01
CA ARG A 117 -18.56 16.89 -5.74
C ARG A 117 -19.34 15.88 -4.90
N ARG A 118 -19.26 14.60 -5.27
CA ARG A 118 -19.93 13.51 -4.54
C ARG A 118 -19.43 13.37 -3.10
N LEU A 119 -18.12 13.50 -2.91
CA LEU A 119 -17.50 13.43 -1.58
C LEU A 119 -17.83 14.66 -0.73
N ASP A 120 -17.94 15.85 -1.32
CA ASP A 120 -18.33 17.07 -0.59
C ASP A 120 -19.80 17.04 -0.15
N GLU A 121 -20.70 16.45 -0.95
CA GLU A 121 -22.08 16.14 -0.51
C GLU A 121 -22.08 15.25 0.74
N LEU A 122 -21.19 14.26 0.82
CA LEU A 122 -21.07 13.38 1.98
C LEU A 122 -20.44 14.08 3.19
N ARG A 123 -19.45 14.97 2.98
CA ARG A 123 -18.85 15.81 4.04
C ARG A 123 -19.85 16.75 4.67
N SER A 124 -20.74 17.34 3.87
CA SER A 124 -21.79 18.24 4.38
C SER A 124 -22.69 17.55 5.44
N ARG A 125 -22.71 16.21 5.45
CA ARG A 125 -23.39 15.37 6.46
C ARG A 125 -22.50 15.02 7.65
N ASN A 126 -21.45 15.81 7.89
CA ASN A 126 -20.47 15.68 8.97
C ASN A 126 -19.73 14.32 9.01
N ARG A 127 -19.52 13.70 7.85
CA ARG A 127 -18.78 12.43 7.74
C ARG A 127 -17.32 12.68 7.37
N TYR A 128 -16.41 12.17 8.19
CA TYR A 128 -15.00 12.12 7.85
C TYR A 128 -14.77 11.15 6.68
N ILE A 129 -14.01 11.58 5.67
CA ILE A 129 -13.72 10.77 4.49
C ILE A 129 -12.42 10.01 4.71
N PHE A 130 -12.53 8.69 4.83
CA PHE A 130 -11.41 7.75 4.81
C PHE A 130 -11.14 7.26 3.39
N LEU A 131 -9.97 6.65 3.16
CA LEU A 131 -9.62 6.05 1.87
C LEU A 131 -10.72 5.09 1.38
N LYS A 132 -11.29 4.28 2.29
CA LYS A 132 -12.41 3.39 1.99
C LYS A 132 -13.56 4.11 1.30
N GLY A 133 -13.97 5.27 1.82
CA GLY A 133 -15.05 6.07 1.22
C GLY A 133 -14.69 6.62 -0.15
N ILE A 134 -13.44 7.06 -0.34
CA ILE A 134 -12.95 7.53 -1.64
C ILE A 134 -13.04 6.41 -2.69
N ILE A 135 -12.57 5.21 -2.34
CA ILE A 135 -12.57 4.07 -3.27
C ILE A 135 -14.00 3.59 -3.58
N GLN A 136 -14.88 3.52 -2.58
CA GLN A 136 -16.28 3.12 -2.78
C GLN A 136 -17.02 4.08 -3.71
N GLU A 137 -16.88 5.40 -3.50
CA GLU A 137 -17.50 6.38 -4.40
C GLU A 137 -16.83 6.35 -5.79
N SER A 138 -15.52 6.12 -5.88
CA SER A 138 -14.82 5.94 -7.15
C SER A 138 -15.39 4.75 -7.95
N GLY A 139 -15.68 3.63 -7.27
CA GLY A 139 -16.33 2.47 -7.89
C GLY A 139 -17.76 2.78 -8.34
N SER A 140 -18.55 3.48 -7.52
CA SER A 140 -19.93 3.88 -7.85
C SER A 140 -20.03 4.82 -9.06
N LEU A 141 -18.96 5.58 -9.33
CA LEU A 141 -18.84 6.49 -10.47
C LEU A 141 -18.14 5.85 -11.68
N GLU A 142 -17.82 4.55 -11.60
CA GLU A 142 -17.13 3.78 -12.63
C GLU A 142 -15.72 4.31 -12.96
N LEU A 143 -15.09 5.04 -12.02
CA LEU A 143 -13.69 5.49 -12.17
C LEU A 143 -12.71 4.33 -12.04
N ILE A 144 -13.09 3.29 -11.31
CA ILE A 144 -12.33 2.05 -11.17
C ILE A 144 -13.26 0.84 -11.43
N PRO A 145 -12.75 -0.22 -12.08
CA PRO A 145 -13.47 -1.48 -12.22
C PRO A 145 -13.80 -2.13 -10.88
N LYS A 146 -14.82 -3.00 -10.85
CA LYS A 146 -15.26 -3.68 -9.63
C LYS A 146 -14.18 -4.56 -9.01
N GLU A 147 -13.34 -5.14 -9.84
CA GLU A 147 -12.21 -5.97 -9.45
C GLU A 147 -11.18 -5.14 -8.65
N GLN A 148 -10.88 -3.91 -9.09
CA GLN A 148 -9.97 -3.00 -8.38
C GLN A 148 -10.58 -2.51 -7.08
N GLU A 149 -11.89 -2.21 -7.06
CA GLU A 149 -12.59 -1.85 -5.82
C GLU A 149 -12.50 -2.99 -4.79
N THR A 150 -12.71 -4.23 -5.24
CA THR A 150 -12.63 -5.43 -4.38
C THR A 150 -11.21 -5.63 -3.85
N GLU A 151 -10.19 -5.52 -4.71
CA GLU A 151 -8.79 -5.63 -4.30
C GLU A 151 -8.42 -4.56 -3.26
N TRP A 152 -8.87 -3.31 -3.44
CA TRP A 152 -8.72 -2.26 -2.44
C TRP A 152 -9.36 -2.61 -1.10
N MET A 153 -10.58 -3.12 -1.09
CA MET A 153 -11.27 -3.50 0.14
C MET A 153 -10.52 -4.62 0.87
N ASN A 154 -9.99 -5.59 0.12
CA ASN A 154 -9.18 -6.68 0.67
C ASN A 154 -7.87 -6.14 1.29
N ILE A 155 -7.17 -5.24 0.60
CA ILE A 155 -5.95 -4.61 1.14
C ILE A 155 -6.24 -3.81 2.41
N MET A 156 -7.34 -3.05 2.46
CA MET A 156 -7.72 -2.29 3.65
C MET A 156 -8.08 -3.20 4.83
N LEU A 157 -8.75 -4.32 4.57
CA LEU A 157 -9.02 -5.35 5.57
C LEU A 157 -7.69 -5.87 6.15
N LEU A 158 -6.76 -6.28 5.29
CA LEU A 158 -5.44 -6.77 5.71
C LEU A 158 -4.63 -5.73 6.49
N ARG A 159 -4.71 -4.44 6.09
CA ARG A 159 -4.09 -3.33 6.84
C ARG A 159 -4.68 -3.21 8.24
N ASN A 160 -6.00 -3.33 8.38
CA ASN A 160 -6.63 -3.23 9.70
C ASN A 160 -6.23 -4.38 10.62
N LEU A 161 -6.15 -5.61 10.08
CA LEU A 161 -5.63 -6.76 10.82
C LEU A 161 -4.18 -6.55 11.26
N ALA A 162 -3.32 -6.06 10.35
CA ALA A 162 -1.91 -5.81 10.62
C ALA A 162 -1.69 -4.75 11.72
N VAL A 163 -2.56 -3.74 11.81
CA VAL A 163 -2.44 -2.64 12.78
C VAL A 163 -3.08 -2.94 14.14
N HIS A 164 -4.27 -3.55 14.16
CA HIS A 164 -5.09 -3.58 15.38
C HIS A 164 -5.15 -4.94 16.07
N ASN A 165 -4.96 -6.04 15.34
CA ASN A 165 -5.21 -7.39 15.88
C ASN A 165 -3.96 -8.27 15.92
N ASN A 166 -2.75 -7.71 15.80
CA ASN A 166 -1.53 -8.50 15.58
C ASN A 166 -1.71 -9.54 14.44
N SER A 167 -2.45 -9.13 13.40
CA SER A 167 -2.83 -9.97 12.27
C SER A 167 -3.73 -11.17 12.59
N ILE A 168 -4.43 -11.17 13.74
CA ILE A 168 -5.46 -12.17 14.08
C ILE A 168 -6.80 -11.76 13.46
N SER A 169 -7.43 -12.67 12.70
CA SER A 169 -8.70 -12.38 12.02
C SER A 169 -9.90 -12.45 12.98
N ASP A 170 -10.87 -11.57 12.75
CA ASP A 170 -12.19 -11.52 13.41
C ASP A 170 -13.30 -12.07 12.50
N THR A 171 -12.94 -12.52 11.30
CA THR A 171 -13.87 -12.99 10.27
C THR A 171 -13.34 -14.24 9.58
N ASN A 172 -14.28 -15.08 9.12
CA ASN A 172 -14.00 -16.21 8.24
C ASN A 172 -14.25 -15.77 6.80
N THR A 173 -13.19 -15.56 6.04
CA THR A 173 -13.31 -15.15 4.64
C THR A 173 -12.07 -15.55 3.85
N ASP A 174 -12.26 -15.82 2.57
CA ASP A 174 -11.17 -16.07 1.63
C ASP A 174 -11.12 -14.86 0.70
N ILE A 175 -9.95 -14.21 0.66
CA ILE A 175 -9.74 -13.00 -0.15
C ILE A 175 -8.55 -13.20 -1.07
N GLU A 176 -8.51 -12.40 -2.14
CA GLU A 176 -7.43 -12.42 -3.11
C GLU A 176 -6.84 -11.01 -3.28
N VAL A 177 -5.51 -10.92 -3.30
CA VAL A 177 -4.77 -9.68 -3.58
C VAL A 177 -3.57 -10.03 -4.45
N GLY A 178 -3.43 -9.38 -5.61
CA GLY A 178 -2.32 -9.62 -6.53
C GLY A 178 -2.12 -11.08 -6.95
N GLY A 179 -3.21 -11.84 -7.10
CA GLY A 179 -3.15 -13.27 -7.45
C GLY A 179 -2.78 -14.21 -6.29
N ARG A 180 -2.62 -13.67 -5.06
CA ARG A 180 -2.36 -14.46 -3.85
C ARG A 180 -3.64 -14.56 -3.01
N SER A 181 -4.02 -15.78 -2.66
CA SER A 181 -5.16 -16.05 -1.78
C SER A 181 -4.76 -15.97 -0.31
N PHE A 182 -5.63 -15.39 0.51
CA PHE A 182 -5.50 -15.31 1.96
C PHE A 182 -6.74 -15.96 2.59
N ASN A 183 -6.51 -17.01 3.38
CA ASN A 183 -7.57 -17.68 4.12
C ASN A 183 -7.61 -17.08 5.53
N LEU A 184 -8.57 -16.21 5.78
CA LEU A 184 -8.75 -15.57 7.08
C LEU A 184 -9.73 -16.40 7.90
N ARG A 185 -9.33 -16.78 9.11
CA ARG A 185 -10.14 -17.59 10.03
C ARG A 185 -10.17 -16.95 11.42
N ILE A 186 -11.33 -16.95 12.05
CA ILE A 186 -11.54 -16.30 13.36
C ILE A 186 -10.56 -16.85 14.39
N GLY A 187 -9.84 -15.96 15.07
CA GLY A 187 -8.88 -16.32 16.12
C GLY A 187 -7.55 -16.85 15.58
N GLU A 188 -7.39 -16.99 14.26
CA GLU A 188 -6.13 -17.40 13.65
C GLU A 188 -5.32 -16.19 13.20
N MET A 189 -4.01 -16.25 13.43
CA MET A 189 -3.06 -15.31 12.86
C MET A 189 -2.97 -15.54 11.35
N MET A 190 -3.02 -14.46 10.58
CA MET A 190 -2.82 -14.49 9.14
C MET A 190 -1.49 -15.17 8.81
N ARG A 191 -1.57 -16.24 8.01
CA ARG A 191 -0.41 -16.94 7.48
C ARG A 191 -0.07 -16.40 6.09
N GLY A 192 1.21 -16.29 5.80
CA GLY A 192 1.68 -15.87 4.49
C GLY A 192 3.18 -16.00 4.36
N ASP A 193 3.67 -15.88 3.14
CA ASP A 193 5.10 -15.86 2.85
C ASP A 193 5.77 -14.61 3.44
N LEU A 194 7.09 -14.67 3.62
CA LEU A 194 7.90 -13.58 4.17
C LEU A 194 7.73 -12.25 3.40
N ASP A 195 7.39 -12.32 2.12
CA ASP A 195 7.20 -11.17 1.24
C ASP A 195 5.76 -10.64 1.19
N THR A 196 4.86 -11.17 2.00
CA THR A 196 3.43 -10.83 1.99
C THR A 196 3.20 -9.33 2.11
N TYR A 197 3.82 -8.65 3.07
CA TYR A 197 3.61 -7.21 3.23
C TYR A 197 4.29 -6.38 2.13
N VAL A 198 5.31 -6.90 1.46
CA VAL A 198 5.92 -6.26 0.28
C VAL A 198 4.94 -6.34 -0.89
N LEU A 199 4.34 -7.52 -1.13
CA LEU A 199 3.27 -7.69 -2.12
C LEU A 199 2.12 -6.70 -1.85
N LEU A 200 1.61 -6.63 -0.63
CA LEU A 200 0.50 -5.72 -0.31
C LEU A 200 0.88 -4.25 -0.54
N SER A 201 2.13 -3.87 -0.27
CA SER A 201 2.65 -2.52 -0.53
C SER A 201 2.72 -2.21 -2.02
N GLU A 202 3.24 -3.14 -2.83
CA GLU A 202 3.28 -3.05 -4.29
C GLU A 202 1.88 -2.87 -4.88
N ARG A 203 0.93 -3.74 -4.48
CA ARG A 203 -0.45 -3.68 -4.95
C ARG A 203 -1.13 -2.36 -4.58
N SER A 204 -0.91 -1.87 -3.36
CA SER A 204 -1.45 -0.57 -2.92
C SER A 204 -0.93 0.59 -3.79
N MET A 205 0.36 0.57 -4.11
CA MET A 205 1.00 1.58 -4.97
C MET A 205 0.48 1.53 -6.40
N GLU A 206 0.38 0.32 -6.98
CA GLU A 206 -0.15 0.11 -8.32
C GLU A 206 -1.60 0.58 -8.46
N LEU A 207 -2.45 0.20 -7.49
CA LEU A 207 -3.85 0.61 -7.50
C LEU A 207 -3.99 2.12 -7.35
N TYR A 208 -3.14 2.77 -6.53
CA TYR A 208 -3.11 4.23 -6.43
C TYR A 208 -2.71 4.88 -7.76
N HIS A 209 -1.69 4.36 -8.44
CA HIS A 209 -1.28 4.82 -9.77
C HIS A 209 -2.44 4.75 -10.78
N ARG A 210 -3.12 3.61 -10.87
CA ARG A 210 -4.27 3.43 -11.77
C ARG A 210 -5.40 4.38 -11.42
N TRP A 211 -5.73 4.50 -10.14
CA TRP A 211 -6.78 5.39 -9.66
C TRP A 211 -6.48 6.86 -10.01
N ILE A 212 -5.24 7.34 -9.79
CA ILE A 212 -4.93 8.75 -10.05
C ILE A 212 -4.92 9.08 -11.54
N CYS A 213 -4.48 8.15 -12.41
CA CYS A 213 -4.61 8.31 -13.86
C CYS A 213 -6.08 8.44 -14.29
N LYS A 214 -6.97 7.61 -13.71
CA LYS A 214 -8.41 7.65 -14.02
C LYS A 214 -9.08 8.91 -13.50
N LEU A 215 -8.72 9.36 -12.30
CA LEU A 215 -9.21 10.62 -11.74
C LEU A 215 -8.77 11.83 -12.58
N ASP A 216 -7.51 11.87 -13.01
CA ASP A 216 -7.01 12.95 -13.86
C ASP A 216 -7.75 13.00 -15.22
N TYR A 217 -7.97 11.83 -15.83
CA TYR A 217 -8.71 11.72 -17.08
C TYR A 217 -10.17 12.19 -16.94
N ASP A 218 -10.90 11.69 -15.93
CA ASP A 218 -12.30 12.10 -15.68
C ASP A 218 -12.40 13.62 -15.41
N ALA A 219 -11.47 14.18 -14.63
CA ALA A 219 -11.46 15.62 -14.36
C ALA A 219 -11.31 16.45 -15.64
N LEU A 220 -10.45 16.02 -16.57
CA LEU A 220 -10.24 16.71 -17.85
C LEU A 220 -11.44 16.57 -18.80
N SER A 221 -12.06 15.39 -18.87
CA SER A 221 -13.24 15.17 -19.74
C SER A 221 -14.44 16.02 -19.34
N ASN A 222 -14.64 16.25 -18.03
CA ASN A 222 -15.76 17.07 -17.54
C ASN A 222 -15.56 18.59 -17.69
N THR A 223 -14.40 19.06 -18.19
CA THR A 223 -14.13 20.50 -18.38
C THR A 223 -14.45 20.97 -19.81
N ILE A 224 -14.79 20.06 -20.72
CA ILE A 224 -14.97 20.33 -22.16
C ILE A 224 -16.46 20.49 -22.55
N GLU A 225 -17.39 20.31 -21.62
CA GLU A 225 -18.83 20.60 -21.79
C GLU A 225 -19.21 21.98 -21.24
#